data_AF-A0A9W9ZQ57-F1
#
_entry.id   AF-A0A9W9ZQ57-F1
#
_cell.length_a   1.000
_cell.length_b   1.000
_cell.length_c   1.000
_cell.angle_alpha   90.00
_cell.angle_beta   90.00
_cell.angle_gamma   90.00
#
_symmetry.space_group_name_H-M   'P 1'
#
loop_
_entity.id
_entity.type
_entity.pdbx_description
1 polymer ?
#
loop_
_entity_poly.entity_id
_entity_poly.type
_entity_poly.pdbx_seq_one_letter_code
_entity_poly.pdbx_strand_id
1 'polypeptide(L)'
;MEIDFKSLATVEGAENYQEAAIILEGPPIEIFAQRAAPTVAFKPLRQTQGKFYFECKTNTGGYMQLGWADESFRAIADEGKGCGDDEHSWAYDGMRRLKWHKNNKEQYGRQWKAGDVICIAVNLEDKDISFGLNGDWEGEMGRAFSGVTFEGAVYPCMSLMRGERVQINLGTKTNPFVYPPPEGFLPLTVTHPVTTSETEYNRFSSFANVIQMGLSESSFTVSFPGEMMVKMMGRGLQYEGKKNALIHAGYEETLKKWQETKQSIEADLGRAGLTSDEIFAIICYTLEKPPVYRHFNGDTRKGYTGDGMDFPILSYLLREACRKILAATPKENRTRIVYRGVTVKFAAEPGQIVRFGSYTSTTGNITVAEDFQKNSTGSQFVIVTKIGASIKMLSAFPEEDEVLLPPHEVYRVHRVEDAPSRIFLTSCFDDTFVDKYVVDGNAVNEAVALAKKLTE
;
A
#
# COMPACT_ATOMS: atom_id res chain seq x y z
N MET A 1 -28.46 -5.12 18.02
CA MET A 1 -27.31 -5.88 17.49
C MET A 1 -26.09 -5.37 18.22
N GLU A 2 -25.25 -6.25 18.75
CA GLU A 2 -24.02 -5.86 19.44
C GLU A 2 -23.06 -5.26 18.40
N ILE A 3 -22.44 -4.13 18.72
CA ILE A 3 -21.51 -3.46 17.80
C ILE A 3 -20.26 -4.35 17.67
N ASP A 4 -19.97 -4.83 16.46
CA ASP A 4 -18.71 -5.50 16.18
C ASP A 4 -17.61 -4.45 16.02
N PHE A 5 -16.89 -4.19 17.12
CA PHE A 5 -15.81 -3.22 17.14
C PHE A 5 -14.61 -3.62 16.26
N LYS A 6 -14.51 -4.88 15.83
CA LYS A 6 -13.38 -5.39 15.04
C LYS A 6 -13.34 -4.82 13.63
N SER A 7 -14.50 -4.56 13.06
CA SER A 7 -14.61 -4.12 11.67
C SER A 7 -14.76 -2.61 11.53
N LEU A 8 -14.84 -1.84 12.61
CA LEU A 8 -15.22 -0.42 12.54
C LEU A 8 -14.13 0.51 12.02
N ALA A 9 -12.87 0.17 12.22
CA ALA A 9 -11.74 1.05 11.96
C ALA A 9 -10.81 0.43 10.91
N THR A 10 -10.53 1.16 9.84
CA THR A 10 -9.56 0.77 8.81
C THR A 10 -8.45 1.80 8.75
N VAL A 11 -7.20 1.35 8.60
CA VAL A 11 -6.12 2.27 8.22
C VAL A 11 -6.28 2.54 6.72
N GLU A 12 -6.34 3.81 6.32
CA GLU A 12 -6.41 4.24 4.93
C GLU A 12 -5.06 4.84 4.52
N GLY A 13 -4.66 4.62 3.27
CA GLY A 13 -3.37 5.04 2.73
C GLY A 13 -2.68 3.93 1.97
N ALA A 14 -1.34 4.02 1.85
CA ALA A 14 -0.55 2.99 1.21
C ALA A 14 -0.59 1.66 1.99
N GLU A 15 -0.55 0.53 1.30
CA GLU A 15 -0.72 -0.82 1.89
C GLU A 15 0.28 -1.12 3.02
N ASN A 16 1.47 -0.51 3.00
CA ASN A 16 2.48 -0.61 4.06
C ASN A 16 2.13 0.16 5.35
N TYR A 17 1.13 1.05 5.32
CA TYR A 17 0.65 1.76 6.51
C TYR A 17 -0.37 0.94 7.33
N GLN A 18 -0.86 -0.19 6.82
CA GLN A 18 -1.74 -1.08 7.60
C GLN A 18 -1.08 -1.54 8.90
N GLU A 19 0.24 -1.77 8.90
CA GLU A 19 1.02 -2.11 10.10
C GLU A 19 1.49 -0.86 10.90
N ALA A 20 1.15 0.35 10.46
CA ALA A 20 1.60 1.58 11.11
C ALA A 20 0.76 1.94 12.34
N ALA A 21 -0.49 1.49 12.40
CA ALA A 21 -1.36 1.62 13.56
C ALA A 21 -1.57 0.27 14.25
N ILE A 22 -1.61 0.26 15.57
CA ILE A 22 -2.22 -0.80 16.36
C ILE A 22 -3.59 -0.30 16.77
N ILE A 23 -4.64 -1.01 16.36
CA ILE A 23 -6.02 -0.73 16.73
C ILE A 23 -6.44 -1.79 17.74
N LEU A 24 -6.60 -1.39 19.00
CA LEU A 24 -7.14 -2.26 20.04
C LEU A 24 -8.66 -2.10 20.04
N GLU A 25 -9.31 -3.18 19.64
CA GLU A 25 -10.76 -3.26 19.49
C GLU A 25 -11.44 -3.23 20.86
N GLY A 26 -12.57 -2.55 20.95
CA GLY A 26 -13.39 -2.52 22.15
C GLY A 26 -14.11 -1.20 22.32
N PRO A 27 -14.88 -1.04 23.39
CA PRO A 27 -15.26 0.26 23.89
C PRO A 27 -14.37 0.65 25.09
N PRO A 28 -13.53 1.71 25.00
CA PRO A 28 -13.26 2.53 23.82
C PRO A 28 -12.36 1.82 22.80
N ILE A 29 -12.40 2.28 21.54
CA ILE A 29 -11.47 1.83 20.50
C ILE A 29 -10.16 2.59 20.70
N GLU A 30 -9.04 1.91 20.91
CA GLU A 30 -7.74 2.58 21.08
C GLU A 30 -6.91 2.47 19.80
N ILE A 31 -6.36 3.60 19.35
CA ILE A 31 -5.47 3.68 18.19
C ILE A 31 -4.09 4.14 18.67
N PHE A 32 -3.07 3.40 18.26
CA PHE A 32 -1.67 3.75 18.50
C PHE A 32 -0.88 3.78 17.19
N ALA A 33 -0.35 4.96 16.83
CA ALA A 33 0.56 5.11 15.70
C ALA A 33 1.98 4.62 16.05
N GLN A 34 2.29 3.36 15.80
CA GLN A 34 3.55 2.73 16.23
C GLN A 34 4.73 3.05 15.30
N ARG A 35 4.53 2.91 13.99
CA ARG A 35 5.65 2.85 13.02
C ARG A 35 5.72 4.03 12.07
N ALA A 36 4.59 4.64 11.75
CA ALA A 36 4.50 5.80 10.85
C ALA A 36 3.38 6.75 11.31
N ALA A 37 2.91 7.61 10.41
CA ALA A 37 1.76 8.49 10.63
C ALA A 37 0.51 7.96 9.90
N PRO A 38 -0.23 6.99 10.49
CA PRO A 38 -1.40 6.41 9.84
C PRO A 38 -2.59 7.37 9.81
N THR A 39 -3.46 7.15 8.84
CA THR A 39 -4.81 7.73 8.81
C THR A 39 -5.81 6.60 9.03
N VAL A 40 -6.71 6.74 9.99
CA VAL A 40 -7.71 5.74 10.35
C VAL A 40 -9.11 6.28 10.03
N ALA A 41 -9.88 5.52 9.28
CA ALA A 41 -11.24 5.85 8.87
C ALA A 41 -12.26 4.86 9.47
N PHE A 42 -13.46 5.37 9.73
CA PHE A 42 -14.55 4.60 10.35
C PHE A 42 -15.75 4.42 9.39
N LYS A 43 -15.49 3.93 8.17
CA LYS A 43 -16.51 3.80 7.10
C LYS A 43 -17.78 3.03 7.50
N PRO A 44 -17.74 1.98 8.35
CA PRO A 44 -18.96 1.34 8.83
C PRO A 44 -19.83 2.22 9.73
N LEU A 45 -19.35 3.38 10.18
CA LEU A 45 -20.11 4.37 10.95
C LEU A 45 -20.67 5.51 10.08
N ARG A 46 -20.57 5.40 8.75
CA ARG A 46 -21.00 6.46 7.82
C ARG A 46 -22.48 6.80 7.97
N GLN A 47 -22.81 8.09 7.93
CA GLN A 47 -24.15 8.65 8.10
C GLN A 47 -24.50 9.58 6.94
N THR A 48 -25.76 9.57 6.51
CA THR A 48 -26.23 10.41 5.38
C THR A 48 -27.13 11.56 5.81
N GLN A 49 -27.72 11.52 7.00
CA GLN A 49 -28.64 12.55 7.50
C GLN A 49 -28.65 12.58 9.02
N GLY A 50 -28.78 13.78 9.61
CA GLY A 50 -28.91 14.00 11.05
C GLY A 50 -27.71 14.70 11.66
N LYS A 51 -27.61 14.65 12.98
CA LYS A 51 -26.58 15.31 13.78
C LYS A 51 -25.86 14.25 14.61
N PHE A 52 -24.54 14.13 14.44
CA PHE A 52 -23.76 13.03 15.00
C PHE A 52 -22.57 13.49 15.81
N TYR A 53 -22.24 12.69 16.83
CA TYR A 53 -21.26 13.02 17.84
C TYR A 53 -20.43 11.80 18.24
N PHE A 54 -19.13 12.03 18.46
CA PHE A 54 -18.24 11.08 19.13
C PHE A 54 -17.17 11.82 19.95
N GLU A 55 -16.45 11.08 20.80
CA GLU A 55 -15.35 11.64 21.57
C GLU A 55 -14.01 10.98 21.20
N CYS A 56 -12.95 11.77 21.24
CA CYS A 56 -11.57 11.30 21.22
C CYS A 56 -10.86 11.70 22.50
N LYS A 57 -10.51 10.75 23.36
CA LYS A 57 -9.63 10.99 24.51
C LYS A 57 -8.18 10.86 24.09
N THR A 58 -7.39 11.90 24.28
CA THR A 58 -5.98 11.95 23.90
C THR A 58 -5.13 11.23 24.96
N ASN A 59 -4.59 10.05 24.68
CA ASN A 59 -3.65 9.40 25.63
C ASN A 59 -2.28 10.10 25.60
N THR A 60 -1.94 10.71 24.46
CA THR A 60 -0.80 11.59 24.26
C THR A 60 -1.27 12.95 23.75
N GLY A 61 -0.56 14.03 24.07
CA GLY A 61 -0.95 15.40 23.71
C GLY A 61 -0.27 15.95 22.45
N GLY A 62 0.34 15.10 21.61
CA GLY A 62 1.12 15.54 20.46
C GLY A 62 0.28 15.76 19.21
N TYR A 63 0.93 15.61 18.05
CA TYR A 63 0.38 16.03 16.75
C TYR A 63 -0.59 15.00 16.18
N MET A 64 -1.88 15.33 16.19
CA MET A 64 -2.95 14.54 15.61
C MET A 64 -3.95 15.47 14.90
N GLN A 65 -4.64 14.95 13.90
CA GLN A 65 -5.75 15.59 13.21
C GLN A 65 -6.97 14.71 13.41
N LEU A 66 -7.99 15.21 14.11
CA LEU A 66 -9.19 14.46 14.47
C LEU A 66 -10.41 15.10 13.83
N GLY A 67 -11.26 14.34 13.15
CA GLY A 67 -12.47 14.90 12.55
C GLY A 67 -13.29 13.93 11.69
N TRP A 68 -13.70 14.41 10.53
CA TRP A 68 -14.67 13.76 9.64
C TRP A 68 -14.15 13.66 8.22
N ALA A 69 -14.64 12.67 7.49
CA ALA A 69 -14.41 12.48 6.06
C ALA A 69 -15.70 12.03 5.35
N ASP A 70 -15.82 12.30 4.06
CA ASP A 70 -16.92 11.83 3.21
C ASP A 70 -16.54 10.65 2.30
N GLU A 71 -17.44 10.16 1.44
CA GLU A 71 -17.22 8.95 0.63
C GLU A 71 -16.13 9.10 -0.44
N SER A 72 -15.81 10.32 -0.84
CA SER A 72 -14.77 10.62 -1.83
C SER A 72 -13.38 10.76 -1.20
N PHE A 73 -13.30 10.82 0.14
CA PHE A 73 -12.03 10.85 0.87
C PHE A 73 -11.14 9.64 0.57
N ARG A 74 -9.88 9.92 0.24
CA ARG A 74 -8.81 8.92 0.11
C ARG A 74 -7.56 9.45 0.80
N ALA A 75 -7.10 8.76 1.84
CA ALA A 75 -5.81 9.09 2.44
C ALA A 75 -4.68 8.73 1.47
N ILE A 76 -3.71 9.63 1.31
CA ILE A 76 -2.49 9.40 0.50
C ILE A 76 -1.30 9.62 1.41
N ALA A 77 -0.99 8.59 2.21
CA ALA A 77 0.03 8.65 3.24
C ALA A 77 1.43 9.04 2.70
N ASP A 78 1.76 8.63 1.47
CA ASP A 78 3.04 8.95 0.81
C ASP A 78 3.18 10.44 0.44
N GLU A 79 2.07 11.14 0.24
CA GLU A 79 2.03 12.60 0.01
C GLU A 79 1.80 13.39 1.31
N GLY A 80 1.75 12.70 2.45
CA GLY A 80 1.39 13.30 3.73
C GLY A 80 -0.06 13.78 3.78
N LYS A 81 -0.96 13.24 2.93
CA LYS A 81 -2.38 13.61 2.92
C LYS A 81 -3.19 12.67 3.83
N GLY A 82 -3.48 13.16 5.02
CA GLY A 82 -4.36 12.53 5.99
C GLY A 82 -5.68 13.28 6.17
N CYS A 83 -6.26 13.15 7.36
CA CYS A 83 -7.49 13.82 7.74
C CYS A 83 -7.29 15.35 7.81
N GLY A 84 -8.05 16.08 7.00
CA GLY A 84 -8.00 17.53 6.81
C GLY A 84 -7.09 17.99 5.67
N ASP A 85 -6.32 17.09 5.05
CA ASP A 85 -5.32 17.47 4.04
C ASP A 85 -5.83 17.40 2.59
N ASP A 86 -7.09 17.02 2.40
CA ASP A 86 -7.75 16.92 1.09
C ASP A 86 -9.13 17.62 1.07
N GLU A 87 -9.83 17.57 -0.06
CA GLU A 87 -11.11 18.25 -0.26
C GLU A 87 -12.31 17.55 0.41
N HIS A 88 -12.13 16.31 0.88
CA HIS A 88 -13.19 15.45 1.38
C HIS A 88 -13.04 15.11 2.86
N SER A 89 -12.17 15.82 3.58
CA SER A 89 -12.02 15.68 5.02
C SER A 89 -11.76 17.00 5.74
N TRP A 90 -12.12 17.02 7.02
CA TRP A 90 -12.09 18.18 7.90
C TRP A 90 -11.61 17.76 9.27
N ALA A 91 -10.57 18.41 9.78
CA ALA A 91 -9.94 18.02 11.04
C ALA A 91 -9.59 19.19 11.94
N TYR A 92 -9.47 18.89 13.22
CA TYR A 92 -8.90 19.75 14.24
C TYR A 92 -7.61 19.13 14.79
N ASP A 93 -6.55 19.94 14.80
CA ASP A 93 -5.26 19.67 15.42
C ASP A 93 -5.11 20.57 16.64
N GLY A 94 -5.41 20.03 17.82
CA GLY A 94 -5.31 20.77 19.07
C GLY A 94 -3.89 20.92 19.58
N MET A 95 -2.87 20.22 19.05
CA MET A 95 -1.48 20.53 19.42
C MET A 95 -1.02 21.82 18.73
N ARG A 96 -1.41 22.00 17.46
CA ARG A 96 -1.11 23.21 16.69
C ARG A 96 -2.14 24.32 16.83
N ARG A 97 -3.33 24.02 17.39
CA ARG A 97 -4.49 24.92 17.44
C ARG A 97 -4.91 25.36 16.03
N LEU A 98 -5.06 24.37 15.15
CA LEU A 98 -5.41 24.56 13.76
C LEU A 98 -6.62 23.72 13.38
N LYS A 99 -7.47 24.25 12.52
CA LYS A 99 -8.41 23.45 11.73
C LYS A 99 -7.83 23.25 10.32
N TRP A 100 -8.07 22.07 9.75
CA TRP A 100 -7.49 21.59 8.50
C TRP A 100 -8.59 21.19 7.52
N HIS A 101 -8.50 21.70 6.29
CA HIS A 101 -9.31 21.29 5.15
C HIS A 101 -8.61 21.69 3.85
N LYS A 102 -8.58 20.85 2.82
CA LYS A 102 -7.90 21.13 1.53
C LYS A 102 -6.42 21.44 1.68
N ASN A 103 -5.76 20.85 2.68
CA ASN A 103 -4.38 21.18 3.07
C ASN A 103 -4.19 22.66 3.48
N ASN A 104 -5.29 23.39 3.71
CA ASN A 104 -5.26 24.74 4.27
C ASN A 104 -5.39 24.65 5.79
N LYS A 105 -4.62 25.51 6.47
CA LYS A 105 -4.56 25.59 7.93
C LYS A 105 -5.03 26.96 8.40
N GLU A 106 -5.99 26.96 9.31
CA GLU A 106 -6.52 28.17 9.92
C GLU A 106 -6.46 28.06 11.44
N GLN A 107 -6.19 29.19 12.12
CA GLN A 107 -6.16 29.25 13.58
C GLN A 107 -7.54 28.88 14.14
N TYR A 108 -7.60 27.88 15.02
CA TYR A 108 -8.84 27.41 15.61
C TYR A 108 -8.56 26.58 16.88
N GLY A 109 -9.46 26.67 17.86
CA GLY A 109 -9.44 25.79 19.03
C GLY A 109 -8.36 26.13 20.06
N ARG A 110 -8.49 25.48 21.21
CA ARG A 110 -7.52 25.58 22.31
C ARG A 110 -6.42 24.54 22.19
N GLN A 111 -5.36 24.66 22.97
CA GLN A 111 -4.35 23.60 22.97
C GLN A 111 -4.84 22.42 23.82
N TRP A 112 -4.75 21.18 23.31
CA TRP A 112 -5.01 19.99 24.11
C TRP A 112 -3.77 19.53 24.88
N LYS A 113 -3.96 18.69 25.89
CA LYS A 113 -2.92 17.91 26.55
C LYS A 113 -3.34 16.45 26.69
N ALA A 114 -2.39 15.57 27.02
CA ALA A 114 -2.70 14.19 27.34
C ALA A 114 -3.74 14.11 28.47
N GLY A 115 -4.79 13.32 28.25
CA GLY A 115 -5.92 13.09 29.13
C GLY A 115 -7.17 13.87 28.75
N ASP A 116 -7.07 14.88 27.87
CA ASP A 116 -8.21 15.66 27.42
C ASP A 116 -9.14 14.86 26.51
N VAL A 117 -10.42 15.24 26.49
CA VAL A 117 -11.46 14.67 25.64
C VAL A 117 -11.91 15.68 24.61
N ILE A 118 -11.71 15.36 23.34
CA ILE A 118 -12.17 16.16 22.22
C ILE A 118 -13.56 15.68 21.84
N CYS A 119 -14.51 16.59 21.93
CA CYS A 119 -15.91 16.42 21.58
C CYS A 119 -16.07 16.76 20.10
N ILE A 120 -16.43 15.81 19.24
CA ILE A 120 -16.39 15.98 17.78
C ILE A 120 -17.80 15.82 17.21
N ALA A 121 -18.32 16.86 16.57
CA ALA A 121 -19.72 16.95 16.14
C ALA A 121 -19.86 17.33 14.66
N VAL A 122 -20.76 16.66 13.94
CA VAL A 122 -21.18 17.02 12.58
C VAL A 122 -22.69 17.17 12.52
N ASN A 123 -23.16 18.26 11.93
CA ASN A 123 -24.55 18.51 11.61
C ASN A 123 -24.72 18.44 10.09
N LEU A 124 -25.27 17.34 9.58
CA LEU A 124 -25.45 17.14 8.14
C LEU A 124 -26.62 17.96 7.56
N GLU A 125 -27.50 18.46 8.43
CA GLU A 125 -28.64 19.30 8.04
C GLU A 125 -28.19 20.74 7.81
N ASP A 126 -27.51 21.33 8.80
CA ASP A 126 -26.98 22.70 8.73
C ASP A 126 -25.59 22.77 8.06
N LYS A 127 -25.01 21.60 7.74
CA LYS A 127 -23.70 21.47 7.07
C LYS A 127 -22.56 22.12 7.84
N ASP A 128 -22.52 21.85 9.15
CA ASP A 128 -21.53 22.39 10.08
C ASP A 128 -20.74 21.26 10.75
N ILE A 129 -19.45 21.52 10.99
CA ILE A 129 -18.58 20.67 11.82
C ILE A 129 -18.09 21.50 13.00
N SER A 130 -18.20 20.95 14.21
CA SER A 130 -17.87 21.64 15.46
C SER A 130 -17.01 20.76 16.36
N PHE A 131 -16.15 21.40 17.15
CA PHE A 131 -15.30 20.73 18.14
C PHE A 131 -15.44 21.38 19.51
N GLY A 132 -15.51 20.56 20.56
CA GLY A 132 -15.46 20.96 21.96
C GLY A 132 -14.27 20.32 22.66
N LEU A 133 -13.83 20.91 23.77
CA LEU A 133 -12.72 20.41 24.58
C LEU A 133 -13.20 20.22 26.01
N ASN A 134 -13.16 18.98 26.51
CA ASN A 134 -13.62 18.62 27.85
C ASN A 134 -15.07 19.09 28.13
N GLY A 135 -15.95 18.92 27.14
CA GLY A 135 -17.36 19.33 27.21
C GLY A 135 -17.62 20.82 27.01
N ASP A 136 -16.58 21.65 26.88
CA ASP A 136 -16.71 23.09 26.65
C ASP A 136 -16.62 23.43 25.15
N TRP A 137 -17.64 24.11 24.66
CA TRP A 137 -17.86 24.49 23.26
C TRP A 137 -17.77 26.00 23.02
N GLU A 138 -17.45 26.78 24.06
CA GLU A 138 -17.46 28.24 24.02
C GLU A 138 -16.08 28.81 23.67
N GLY A 139 -16.07 30.11 23.32
CA GLY A 139 -14.85 30.88 23.08
C GLY A 139 -14.11 30.46 21.81
N GLU A 140 -12.91 29.89 21.97
CA GLU A 140 -12.08 29.40 20.86
C GLU A 140 -12.52 28.02 20.34
N MET A 141 -13.44 27.34 21.06
CA MET A 141 -14.08 26.10 20.63
C MET A 141 -15.42 26.39 19.93
N GLY A 142 -16.14 25.36 19.50
CA GLY A 142 -17.44 25.48 18.86
C GLY A 142 -17.38 25.23 17.36
N ARG A 143 -18.05 26.03 16.54
CA ARG A 143 -18.15 25.79 15.10
C ARG A 143 -16.81 26.04 14.39
N ALA A 144 -16.27 25.03 13.71
CA ALA A 144 -15.02 25.12 12.95
C ALA A 144 -15.24 25.33 11.45
N PHE A 145 -16.22 24.62 10.90
CA PHE A 145 -16.54 24.66 9.48
C PHE A 145 -18.04 24.87 9.31
N SER A 146 -18.41 25.69 8.32
CA SER A 146 -19.79 25.99 7.96
C SER A 146 -19.98 25.97 6.46
N GLY A 147 -21.21 25.66 6.01
CA GLY A 147 -21.53 25.55 4.59
C GLY A 147 -20.78 24.41 3.90
N VAL A 148 -20.46 23.35 4.64
CA VAL A 148 -19.70 22.20 4.13
C VAL A 148 -20.51 21.47 3.06
N THR A 149 -19.86 21.09 1.96
CA THR A 149 -20.47 20.23 0.95
C THR A 149 -19.85 18.85 1.07
N PHE A 150 -20.68 17.87 1.42
CA PHE A 150 -20.27 16.47 1.55
C PHE A 150 -20.62 15.70 0.28
N GLU A 151 -19.74 14.79 -0.13
CA GLU A 151 -20.03 13.79 -1.15
C GLU A 151 -20.42 12.46 -0.49
N GLY A 152 -21.70 12.08 -0.62
CA GLY A 152 -22.21 10.84 -0.04
C GLY A 152 -22.35 10.90 1.48
N ALA A 153 -22.02 9.78 2.14
CA ALA A 153 -22.09 9.64 3.60
C ALA A 153 -20.82 10.13 4.31
N VAL A 154 -20.98 10.61 5.55
CA VAL A 154 -19.89 11.16 6.37
C VAL A 154 -19.56 10.22 7.52
N TYR A 155 -18.27 10.01 7.80
CA TYR A 155 -17.77 9.12 8.85
C TYR A 155 -16.56 9.71 9.59
N PRO A 156 -16.28 9.25 10.83
CA PRO A 156 -15.09 9.67 11.56
C PRO A 156 -13.80 9.33 10.82
N CYS A 157 -12.84 10.25 10.86
CA CYS A 157 -11.51 10.07 10.28
C CYS A 157 -10.46 10.76 11.17
N MET A 158 -9.27 10.20 11.25
CA MET A 158 -8.17 10.80 12.01
C MET A 158 -6.80 10.40 11.52
N SER A 159 -5.85 11.31 11.61
CA SER A 159 -4.44 11.06 11.33
C SER A 159 -3.59 11.33 12.57
N LEU A 160 -2.69 10.40 12.85
CA LEU A 160 -1.86 10.43 14.06
C LEU A 160 -0.40 10.45 13.65
N MET A 161 0.42 11.34 14.22
CA MET A 161 1.88 11.23 14.06
C MET A 161 2.43 10.01 14.80
N ARG A 162 3.61 9.53 14.36
CA ARG A 162 4.29 8.40 15.00
C ARG A 162 4.50 8.67 16.49
N GLY A 163 4.04 7.73 17.32
CA GLY A 163 4.12 7.77 18.77
C GLY A 163 2.82 8.20 19.46
N GLU A 164 1.87 8.78 18.72
CA GLU A 164 0.64 9.28 19.30
C GLU A 164 -0.41 8.19 19.54
N ARG A 165 -1.25 8.41 20.56
CA ARG A 165 -2.31 7.50 21.00
C ARG A 165 -3.60 8.24 21.31
N VAL A 166 -4.71 7.68 20.84
CA VAL A 166 -6.06 8.22 21.08
C VAL A 166 -7.05 7.09 21.33
N GLN A 167 -8.03 7.34 22.20
CA GLN A 167 -9.17 6.47 22.46
C GLN A 167 -10.44 7.09 21.91
N ILE A 168 -11.21 6.33 21.15
CA ILE A 168 -12.46 6.76 20.54
C ILE A 168 -13.62 6.19 21.35
N ASN A 169 -14.52 7.09 21.72
CA ASN A 169 -15.77 6.75 22.38
C ASN A 169 -16.95 7.04 21.46
N LEU A 170 -17.78 6.01 21.24
CA LEU A 170 -18.99 6.09 20.43
C LEU A 170 -20.27 6.20 21.28
N GLY A 171 -20.16 6.35 22.60
CA GLY A 171 -21.31 6.57 23.49
C GLY A 171 -22.23 5.36 23.62
N THR A 172 -21.63 4.16 23.58
CA THR A 172 -22.37 2.90 23.69
C THR A 172 -22.90 2.67 25.10
N LYS A 173 -23.85 1.74 25.28
CA LYS A 173 -24.39 1.41 26.61
C LYS A 173 -23.30 0.96 27.60
N THR A 174 -22.28 0.26 27.12
CA THR A 174 -21.17 -0.28 27.95
C THR A 174 -20.03 0.71 28.14
N ASN A 175 -19.96 1.77 27.32
CA ASN A 175 -19.01 2.87 27.45
C ASN A 175 -19.71 4.17 27.01
N PRO A 176 -20.48 4.81 27.91
CA PRO A 176 -21.19 6.06 27.63
C PRO A 176 -20.22 7.21 27.35
N PHE A 177 -20.71 8.28 26.74
CA PHE A 177 -19.92 9.51 26.58
C PHE A 177 -19.51 10.09 27.92
N VAL A 178 -18.30 10.65 27.98
CA VAL A 178 -17.79 11.35 29.17
C VAL A 178 -18.52 12.69 29.32
N TYR A 179 -18.75 13.38 28.20
CA TYR A 179 -19.48 14.63 28.11
C TYR A 179 -20.77 14.44 27.29
N PRO A 180 -21.89 15.05 27.73
CA PRO A 180 -23.13 14.92 27.00
C PRO A 180 -23.03 15.57 25.60
N PRO A 181 -23.57 14.94 24.56
CA PRO A 181 -23.64 15.55 23.23
C PRO A 181 -24.48 16.84 23.27
N PRO A 182 -24.22 17.81 22.37
CA PRO A 182 -25.09 18.97 22.21
C PRO A 182 -26.52 18.56 21.86
N GLU A 183 -27.49 19.45 22.10
CA GLU A 183 -28.91 19.15 21.88
C GLU A 183 -29.18 18.67 20.45
N GLY A 184 -29.87 17.52 20.34
CA GLY A 184 -30.22 16.90 19.07
C GLY A 184 -29.11 16.07 18.41
N PHE A 185 -27.88 16.05 18.94
CA PHE A 185 -26.81 15.20 18.43
C PHE A 185 -26.89 13.79 18.99
N LEU A 186 -26.69 12.81 18.11
CA LEU A 186 -26.85 11.39 18.40
C LEU A 186 -25.49 10.66 18.33
N PRO A 187 -25.34 9.53 19.05
CA PRO A 187 -24.26 8.60 18.80
C PRO A 187 -24.27 8.10 17.35
N LEU A 188 -23.09 7.75 16.82
CA LEU A 188 -22.99 7.09 15.52
C LEU A 188 -23.63 5.70 15.56
N THR A 189 -24.23 5.31 14.44
CA THR A 189 -24.79 3.96 14.26
C THR A 189 -24.00 3.20 13.21
N VAL A 190 -23.87 1.88 13.38
CA VAL A 190 -23.23 1.03 12.38
C VAL A 190 -24.17 0.88 11.20
N THR A 191 -23.75 1.37 10.03
CA THR A 191 -24.47 1.21 8.77
C THR A 191 -23.95 -0.01 8.02
N HIS A 192 -24.70 -1.10 8.10
CA HIS A 192 -24.49 -2.26 7.23
C HIS A 192 -24.68 -1.81 5.77
N PRO A 193 -23.78 -2.19 4.85
CA PRO A 193 -23.92 -1.81 3.45
C PRO A 193 -25.28 -2.25 2.90
N VAL A 194 -26.05 -1.27 2.43
CA VAL A 194 -27.27 -1.50 1.64
C VAL A 194 -26.85 -2.21 0.36
N THR A 195 -27.40 -3.40 0.17
CA THR A 195 -27.31 -4.23 -1.02
C THR A 195 -27.61 -3.44 -2.29
N THR A 196 -26.57 -3.05 -3.03
CA THR A 196 -26.65 -2.85 -4.48
C THR A 196 -25.59 -3.74 -5.14
N SER A 197 -26.07 -4.62 -6.01
CA SER A 197 -25.44 -5.60 -6.92
C SER A 197 -23.92 -5.88 -6.88
N GLU A 198 -23.32 -6.08 -5.71
CA GLU A 198 -22.06 -6.81 -5.59
C GLU A 198 -22.38 -8.29 -5.35
N THR A 199 -21.94 -9.15 -6.26
CA THR A 199 -22.01 -10.61 -6.13
C THR A 199 -21.38 -11.04 -4.81
N GLU A 200 -22.00 -12.00 -4.13
CA GLU A 200 -21.67 -12.46 -2.77
C GLU A 200 -20.17 -12.70 -2.52
N TYR A 201 -19.42 -13.01 -3.58
CA TYR A 201 -17.96 -13.16 -3.57
C TYR A 201 -17.17 -11.91 -3.11
N ASN A 202 -17.59 -10.69 -3.50
CA ASN A 202 -16.92 -9.43 -3.09
C ASN A 202 -17.25 -9.03 -1.64
N ARG A 203 -18.34 -9.55 -1.08
CA ARG A 203 -18.66 -9.38 0.34
C ARG A 203 -17.83 -10.25 1.26
N PHE A 204 -17.25 -11.36 0.79
CA PHE A 204 -16.38 -12.15 1.67
C PHE A 204 -14.95 -11.57 1.77
N SER A 205 -14.50 -10.83 0.75
CA SER A 205 -13.13 -10.32 0.66
C SER A 205 -12.86 -9.09 1.54
N SER A 206 -13.81 -8.15 1.58
CA SER A 206 -13.72 -6.93 2.38
C SER A 206 -13.86 -7.17 3.89
N PHE A 207 -14.59 -8.21 4.29
CA PHE A 207 -14.78 -8.58 5.70
C PHE A 207 -13.64 -9.44 6.27
N ALA A 208 -12.75 -9.99 5.43
CA ALA A 208 -11.75 -10.98 5.84
C ALA A 208 -10.28 -10.51 5.76
N ASN A 209 -10.00 -9.24 5.44
CA ASN A 209 -8.64 -8.76 5.12
C ASN A 209 -7.97 -9.62 4.02
N VAL A 210 -8.73 -9.92 2.96
CA VAL A 210 -8.29 -10.77 1.85
C VAL A 210 -8.20 -9.95 0.57
N ILE A 211 -6.99 -9.79 0.03
CA ILE A 211 -6.74 -9.10 -1.24
C ILE A 211 -7.16 -10.01 -2.39
N GLN A 212 -8.06 -9.54 -3.24
CA GLN A 212 -8.46 -10.27 -4.44
C GLN A 212 -7.40 -10.12 -5.52
N MET A 213 -6.92 -11.25 -6.04
CA MET A 213 -6.03 -11.24 -7.19
C MET A 213 -6.79 -10.79 -8.44
N GLY A 214 -6.12 -10.02 -9.29
CA GLY A 214 -6.64 -9.60 -10.59
C GLY A 214 -5.52 -9.44 -11.61
N LEU A 215 -5.80 -8.77 -12.72
CA LEU A 215 -4.80 -8.52 -13.77
C LEU A 215 -3.87 -7.34 -13.48
N SER A 216 -4.12 -6.58 -12.40
CA SER A 216 -3.42 -5.33 -12.12
C SER A 216 -3.40 -4.41 -13.35
N GLU A 217 -4.55 -4.13 -13.94
CA GLU A 217 -4.64 -3.42 -15.23
C GLU A 217 -4.01 -2.02 -15.20
N SER A 218 -4.02 -1.39 -14.02
CA SER A 218 -3.36 -0.12 -13.76
C SER A 218 -1.84 -0.20 -13.72
N SER A 219 -1.21 -1.38 -13.69
CA SER A 219 0.24 -1.47 -13.47
C SER A 219 1.08 -1.11 -14.69
N PHE A 220 2.20 -0.44 -14.46
CA PHE A 220 3.14 -0.05 -15.51
C PHE A 220 3.84 -1.26 -16.13
N THR A 221 3.72 -1.42 -17.45
CA THR A 221 4.56 -2.33 -18.22
C THR A 221 5.52 -1.49 -19.06
N VAL A 222 6.83 -1.61 -18.77
CA VAL A 222 7.85 -0.90 -19.56
C VAL A 222 7.88 -1.54 -20.96
N SER A 223 7.16 -0.95 -21.91
CA SER A 223 7.34 -1.25 -23.33
C SER A 223 8.70 -0.71 -23.80
N PHE A 224 9.22 -1.23 -24.92
CA PHE A 224 10.49 -0.76 -25.45
C PHE A 224 10.45 0.76 -25.67
N PRO A 225 11.38 1.50 -25.07
CA PRO A 225 11.31 2.94 -25.11
C PRO A 225 11.99 3.42 -26.39
N GLY A 226 11.48 4.49 -27.01
CA GLY A 226 12.06 5.04 -28.25
C GLY A 226 13.53 5.47 -28.08
N GLU A 227 14.25 5.70 -29.18
CA GLU A 227 15.70 6.00 -29.18
C GLU A 227 16.14 7.06 -28.14
N MET A 228 15.30 8.07 -27.90
CA MET A 228 15.58 9.14 -26.94
C MET A 228 15.64 8.65 -25.49
N MET A 229 14.75 7.73 -25.12
CA MET A 229 14.74 7.12 -23.80
C MET A 229 15.88 6.11 -23.64
N VAL A 230 16.25 5.37 -24.68
CA VAL A 230 17.46 4.53 -24.68
C VAL A 230 18.71 5.38 -24.40
N LYS A 231 18.82 6.55 -25.04
CA LYS A 231 19.91 7.51 -24.76
C LYS A 231 19.87 8.07 -23.33
N MET A 232 18.69 8.31 -22.77
CA MET A 232 18.54 8.75 -21.37
C MET A 232 18.91 7.63 -20.39
N MET A 233 18.50 6.40 -20.66
CA MET A 233 18.78 5.21 -19.84
C MET A 233 20.26 4.82 -19.85
N GLY A 234 20.96 5.09 -20.95
CA GLY A 234 22.43 4.97 -21.02
C GLY A 234 23.19 5.94 -20.10
N ARG A 235 22.51 6.87 -19.42
CA ARG A 235 23.10 7.72 -18.37
C ARG A 235 23.12 7.06 -16.98
N GLY A 236 22.50 5.88 -16.85
CA GLY A 236 22.52 5.06 -15.65
C GLY A 236 21.75 5.64 -14.46
N LEU A 237 21.75 4.88 -13.36
CA LEU A 237 21.05 5.25 -12.12
C LEU A 237 21.54 6.55 -11.50
N GLN A 238 22.82 6.90 -11.70
CA GLN A 238 23.38 8.15 -11.20
C GLN A 238 22.61 9.37 -11.73
N TYR A 239 22.15 9.32 -12.98
CA TYR A 239 21.38 10.43 -13.57
C TYR A 239 19.99 10.54 -12.95
N GLU A 240 19.32 9.42 -12.71
CA GLU A 240 18.02 9.37 -12.02
C GLU A 240 18.15 9.87 -10.57
N GLY A 241 19.24 9.50 -9.89
CA GLY A 241 19.56 9.98 -8.54
C GLY A 241 19.75 11.51 -8.42
N LYS A 242 20.04 12.22 -9.51
CA LYS A 242 20.09 13.71 -9.48
C LYS A 242 18.72 14.35 -9.26
N LYS A 243 17.64 13.63 -9.58
CA LYS A 243 16.26 14.11 -9.47
C LYS A 243 15.48 13.41 -8.36
N ASN A 244 15.90 12.21 -7.98
CA ASN A 244 15.23 11.39 -6.96
C ASN A 244 16.19 11.09 -5.80
N ALA A 245 15.95 11.71 -4.64
CA ALA A 245 16.80 11.58 -3.45
C ALA A 245 16.88 10.14 -2.91
N LEU A 246 15.82 9.34 -3.08
CA LEU A 246 15.82 7.93 -2.70
C LEU A 246 16.75 7.13 -3.61
N ILE A 247 16.71 7.37 -4.92
CA ILE A 247 17.63 6.73 -5.88
C ILE A 247 19.06 7.20 -5.67
N HIS A 248 19.28 8.46 -5.30
CA HIS A 248 20.61 8.94 -4.92
C HIS A 248 21.19 8.12 -3.77
N ALA A 249 20.44 8.01 -2.67
CA ALA A 249 20.87 7.26 -1.49
C ALA A 249 21.06 5.76 -1.80
N GLY A 250 20.16 5.17 -2.60
CA GLY A 250 20.29 3.77 -3.04
C GLY A 250 21.51 3.55 -3.94
N TYR A 251 21.80 4.49 -4.84
CA TYR A 251 22.96 4.45 -5.72
C TYR A 251 24.29 4.58 -4.93
N GLU A 252 24.36 5.49 -3.95
CA GLU A 252 25.52 5.62 -3.08
C GLU A 252 25.80 4.36 -2.27
N GLU A 253 24.76 3.73 -1.73
CA GLU A 253 24.92 2.47 -0.99
C GLU A 253 25.31 1.31 -1.91
N THR A 254 24.73 1.27 -3.11
CA THR A 254 25.09 0.32 -4.17
C THR A 254 26.57 0.43 -4.55
N LEU A 255 27.12 1.65 -4.66
CA LEU A 255 28.54 1.86 -4.95
C LEU A 255 29.45 1.22 -3.91
N LYS A 256 29.11 1.34 -2.62
CA LYS A 256 29.90 0.73 -1.53
C LYS A 256 29.88 -0.79 -1.65
N LYS A 257 28.68 -1.36 -1.76
CA LYS A 257 28.51 -2.81 -1.87
C LYS A 257 29.15 -3.40 -3.13
N TRP A 258 29.11 -2.67 -4.24
CA TRP A 258 29.78 -3.05 -5.47
C TRP A 258 31.30 -3.15 -5.30
N GLN A 259 31.93 -2.19 -4.60
CA GLN A 259 33.37 -2.24 -4.36
C GLN A 259 33.79 -3.51 -3.59
N GLU A 260 32.94 -3.98 -2.68
CA GLU A 260 33.18 -5.18 -1.88
C GLU A 260 32.97 -6.48 -2.67
N THR A 261 32.03 -6.49 -3.64
CA THR A 261 31.54 -7.71 -4.29
C THR A 261 31.96 -7.87 -5.74
N LYS A 262 32.56 -6.84 -6.36
CA LYS A 262 32.91 -6.76 -7.79
C LYS A 262 33.64 -8.00 -8.32
N GLN A 263 34.71 -8.44 -7.65
CA GLN A 263 35.52 -9.56 -8.15
C GLN A 263 34.73 -10.87 -8.19
N SER A 264 33.88 -11.13 -7.20
CA SER A 264 33.02 -12.31 -7.17
C SER A 264 31.96 -12.24 -8.27
N ILE A 265 31.33 -11.07 -8.42
CA ILE A 265 30.26 -10.87 -9.40
C ILE A 265 30.80 -10.98 -10.84
N GLU A 266 31.94 -10.37 -11.15
CA GLU A 266 32.53 -10.42 -12.50
C GLU A 266 32.95 -11.85 -12.90
N ALA A 267 33.40 -12.66 -11.94
CA ALA A 267 33.76 -14.06 -12.18
C ALA A 267 32.55 -14.93 -12.55
N ASP A 268 31.40 -14.70 -11.91
CA ASP A 268 30.20 -15.53 -12.07
C ASP A 268 29.22 -15.01 -13.15
N LEU A 269 29.08 -13.69 -13.28
CA LEU A 269 28.13 -13.03 -14.20
C LEU A 269 28.77 -12.49 -15.48
N GLY A 270 30.09 -12.61 -15.65
CA GLY A 270 30.79 -12.24 -16.90
C GLY A 270 30.23 -12.93 -18.15
N ARG A 271 29.50 -14.04 -17.99
CA ARG A 271 28.80 -14.75 -19.09
C ARG A 271 27.46 -14.14 -19.50
N ALA A 272 26.82 -13.37 -18.63
CA ALA A 272 25.48 -12.81 -18.89
C ALA A 272 25.50 -11.49 -19.69
N GLY A 273 26.68 -10.88 -19.89
CA GLY A 273 26.82 -9.63 -20.65
C GLY A 273 26.11 -8.44 -20.00
N LEU A 274 26.03 -8.46 -18.66
CA LEU A 274 25.45 -7.36 -17.88
C LEU A 274 26.39 -6.15 -17.90
N THR A 275 25.81 -4.95 -18.01
CA THR A 275 26.54 -3.70 -17.80
C THR A 275 26.66 -3.38 -16.31
N SER A 276 27.59 -2.50 -15.94
CA SER A 276 27.70 -2.03 -14.55
C SER A 276 26.39 -1.40 -14.05
N ASP A 277 25.69 -0.63 -14.89
CA ASP A 277 24.42 -0.01 -14.54
C ASP A 277 23.30 -1.05 -14.31
N GLU A 278 23.27 -2.13 -15.10
CA GLU A 278 22.33 -3.24 -14.92
C GLU A 278 22.59 -3.99 -13.61
N ILE A 279 23.86 -4.22 -13.27
CA ILE A 279 24.26 -4.80 -11.98
C ILE A 279 23.83 -3.87 -10.83
N PHE A 280 24.08 -2.57 -10.97
CA PHE A 280 23.72 -1.59 -9.95
C PHE A 280 22.21 -1.51 -9.74
N ALA A 281 21.40 -1.66 -10.80
CA ALA A 281 19.95 -1.72 -10.68
C ALA A 281 19.47 -2.88 -9.82
N ILE A 282 20.06 -4.07 -9.99
CA ILE A 282 19.70 -5.23 -9.15
C ILE A 282 20.14 -5.00 -7.70
N ILE A 283 21.39 -4.58 -7.47
CA ILE A 283 21.88 -4.31 -6.12
C ILE A 283 21.00 -3.26 -5.43
N CYS A 284 20.76 -2.13 -6.11
CA CYS A 284 19.94 -1.02 -5.61
C CYS A 284 18.52 -1.47 -5.26
N TYR A 285 17.89 -2.30 -6.11
CA TYR A 285 16.58 -2.87 -5.84
C TYR A 285 16.59 -3.74 -4.57
N THR A 286 17.60 -4.58 -4.37
CA THR A 286 17.67 -5.51 -3.23
C THR A 286 18.15 -4.90 -1.91
N LEU A 287 18.38 -3.58 -1.84
CA LEU A 287 18.79 -2.92 -0.61
C LEU A 287 17.69 -2.94 0.47
N GLU A 288 18.07 -3.26 1.71
CA GLU A 288 17.21 -3.04 2.87
C GLU A 288 17.15 -1.57 3.29
N LYS A 289 18.29 -0.86 3.15
CA LYS A 289 18.47 0.53 3.59
C LYS A 289 19.33 1.29 2.57
N PRO A 290 18.80 2.32 1.90
CA PRO A 290 17.38 2.68 1.87
C PRO A 290 16.55 1.62 1.11
N PRO A 291 15.27 1.41 1.45
CA PRO A 291 14.43 0.38 0.82
C PRO A 291 13.87 0.86 -0.53
N VAL A 292 14.71 0.90 -1.56
CA VAL A 292 14.35 1.39 -2.90
C VAL A 292 13.22 0.55 -3.51
N TYR A 293 13.28 -0.79 -3.40
CA TYR A 293 12.23 -1.68 -3.93
C TYR A 293 10.83 -1.34 -3.45
N ARG A 294 10.67 -0.83 -2.22
CA ARG A 294 9.33 -0.55 -1.66
C ARG A 294 8.64 0.55 -2.44
N HIS A 295 9.36 1.63 -2.70
CA HIS A 295 8.85 2.80 -3.41
C HIS A 295 8.71 2.50 -4.91
N PHE A 296 9.71 1.83 -5.49
CA PHE A 296 9.69 1.39 -6.88
C PHE A 296 8.52 0.43 -7.19
N ASN A 297 8.29 -0.55 -6.32
CA ASN A 297 7.16 -1.48 -6.48
C ASN A 297 5.81 -0.78 -6.25
N GLY A 298 5.77 0.26 -5.40
CA GLY A 298 4.60 1.13 -5.25
C GLY A 298 4.27 1.89 -6.52
N ASP A 299 5.25 2.54 -7.13
CA ASP A 299 5.11 3.32 -8.38
C ASP A 299 4.67 2.43 -9.55
N THR A 300 5.29 1.25 -9.71
CA THR A 300 4.92 0.31 -10.77
C THR A 300 3.49 -0.23 -10.66
N ARG A 301 2.89 -0.32 -9.46
CA ARG A 301 1.49 -0.72 -9.27
C ARG A 301 0.47 0.36 -9.64
N LYS A 302 0.81 1.64 -9.45
CA LYS A 302 -0.06 2.80 -9.76
C LYS A 302 -0.28 2.97 -11.28
N GLY A 303 0.77 2.70 -12.06
CA GLY A 303 0.88 3.00 -13.49
C GLY A 303 0.45 4.41 -13.88
N TYR A 304 0.12 4.61 -15.16
CA TYR A 304 0.10 5.96 -15.76
C TYR A 304 -1.25 6.67 -15.55
N THR A 305 -1.34 7.52 -14.53
CA THR A 305 -2.43 8.49 -14.36
C THR A 305 -2.02 9.94 -14.66
N GLY A 306 -0.80 10.17 -15.17
CA GLY A 306 -0.23 11.51 -15.43
C GLY A 306 1.30 11.56 -15.25
N ASP A 307 1.88 12.78 -15.33
CA ASP A 307 3.25 13.31 -15.08
C ASP A 307 4.54 12.49 -15.35
N GLY A 308 4.49 11.18 -15.59
CA GLY A 308 5.66 10.33 -15.84
C GLY A 308 5.84 9.24 -14.79
N MET A 309 6.76 8.30 -15.06
CA MET A 309 7.23 7.32 -14.07
C MET A 309 8.29 7.97 -13.19
N ASP A 310 8.32 7.70 -11.89
CA ASP A 310 9.32 8.24 -10.96
C ASP A 310 10.68 7.51 -11.05
N PHE A 311 10.66 6.30 -11.60
CA PHE A 311 11.80 5.39 -11.70
C PHE A 311 12.04 4.78 -13.11
N PRO A 312 12.01 5.56 -14.21
CA PRO A 312 12.09 5.05 -15.57
C PRO A 312 13.41 4.34 -15.88
N ILE A 313 14.53 4.82 -15.34
CA ILE A 313 15.86 4.25 -15.59
C ILE A 313 16.03 2.97 -14.79
N LEU A 314 15.74 2.98 -13.49
CA LEU A 314 15.76 1.77 -12.66
C LEU A 314 14.86 0.67 -13.26
N SER A 315 13.64 1.01 -13.68
CA SER A 315 12.71 0.03 -14.25
C SER A 315 13.24 -0.63 -15.52
N TYR A 316 13.84 0.15 -16.41
CA TYR A 316 14.44 -0.34 -17.64
C TYR A 316 15.68 -1.20 -17.39
N LEU A 317 16.59 -0.72 -16.55
CA LEU A 317 17.83 -1.45 -16.25
C LEU A 317 17.51 -2.77 -15.55
N LEU A 318 16.56 -2.78 -14.62
CA LEU A 318 16.13 -3.99 -13.93
C LEU A 318 15.51 -5.01 -14.90
N ARG A 319 14.72 -4.53 -15.87
CA ARG A 319 14.13 -5.38 -16.94
C ARG A 319 15.22 -6.02 -17.78
N GLU A 320 16.15 -5.22 -18.30
CA GLU A 320 17.24 -5.69 -19.15
C GLU A 320 18.17 -6.64 -18.40
N ALA A 321 18.48 -6.34 -17.14
CA ALA A 321 19.29 -7.20 -16.31
C ALA A 321 18.63 -8.57 -16.09
N CYS A 322 17.35 -8.61 -15.71
CA CYS A 322 16.60 -9.86 -15.55
C CYS A 322 16.52 -10.65 -16.86
N ARG A 323 16.24 -9.98 -17.98
CA ARG A 323 16.18 -10.59 -19.31
C ARG A 323 17.51 -11.26 -19.69
N LYS A 324 18.64 -10.57 -19.49
CA LYS A 324 19.98 -11.08 -19.81
C LYS A 324 20.38 -12.25 -18.90
N ILE A 325 20.05 -12.17 -17.60
CA ILE A 325 20.25 -13.29 -16.67
C ILE A 325 19.45 -14.52 -17.13
N LEU A 326 18.19 -14.33 -17.52
CA LEU A 326 17.36 -15.42 -18.07
C LEU A 326 17.92 -15.94 -19.41
N ALA A 327 18.43 -15.08 -20.28
CA ALA A 327 19.05 -15.46 -21.54
C ALA A 327 20.28 -16.36 -21.33
N ALA A 328 21.10 -16.02 -20.33
CA ALA A 328 22.29 -16.79 -19.92
C ALA A 328 21.95 -18.09 -19.16
N THR A 329 20.71 -18.24 -18.69
CA THR A 329 20.23 -19.46 -18.04
C THR A 329 19.96 -20.55 -19.10
N PRO A 330 20.46 -21.79 -18.92
CA PRO A 330 20.16 -22.91 -19.80
C PRO A 330 18.65 -23.10 -19.99
N LYS A 331 18.21 -23.46 -21.19
CA LYS A 331 16.77 -23.49 -21.54
C LYS A 331 15.97 -24.40 -20.61
N GLU A 332 16.53 -25.55 -20.28
CA GLU A 332 15.99 -26.55 -19.34
C GLU A 332 15.81 -26.01 -17.92
N ASN A 333 16.52 -24.94 -17.54
CA ASN A 333 16.50 -24.33 -16.21
C ASN A 333 15.76 -22.98 -16.17
N ARG A 334 15.17 -22.53 -17.28
CA ARG A 334 14.39 -21.27 -17.31
C ARG A 334 13.08 -21.42 -16.56
N THR A 335 12.35 -22.51 -16.82
CA THR A 335 11.14 -22.85 -16.07
C THR A 335 11.52 -23.32 -14.67
N ARG A 336 10.96 -22.68 -13.65
CA ARG A 336 11.30 -22.97 -12.24
C ARG A 336 10.12 -22.78 -11.32
N ILE A 337 10.14 -23.50 -10.21
CA ILE A 337 9.20 -23.34 -9.11
C ILE A 337 9.83 -22.39 -8.10
N VAL A 338 9.08 -21.36 -7.73
CA VAL A 338 9.48 -20.38 -6.72
C VAL A 338 8.35 -20.14 -5.73
N TYR A 339 8.70 -19.59 -4.59
CA TYR A 339 7.78 -19.38 -3.47
C TYR A 339 7.76 -17.93 -3.04
N ARG A 340 6.61 -17.47 -2.56
CA ARG A 340 6.49 -16.15 -1.94
C ARG A 340 5.50 -16.21 -0.79
N GLY A 341 5.98 -15.91 0.41
CA GLY A 341 5.13 -15.69 1.57
C GLY A 341 4.78 -14.21 1.71
N VAL A 342 3.52 -13.91 1.98
CA VAL A 342 3.06 -12.57 2.36
C VAL A 342 2.16 -12.65 3.57
N THR A 343 2.29 -11.72 4.51
CA THR A 343 1.54 -11.72 5.78
C THR A 343 0.05 -11.44 5.62
N VAL A 344 -0.35 -10.90 4.47
CA VAL A 344 -1.75 -10.63 4.09
C VAL A 344 -2.34 -11.85 3.39
N LYS A 345 -3.64 -12.08 3.55
CA LYS A 345 -4.33 -13.14 2.81
C LYS A 345 -4.68 -12.65 1.41
N PHE A 346 -4.53 -13.54 0.43
CA PHE A 346 -4.98 -13.35 -0.93
C PHE A 346 -6.04 -14.39 -1.25
N ALA A 347 -6.98 -14.02 -2.12
CA ALA A 347 -7.95 -14.94 -2.70
C ALA A 347 -7.86 -14.89 -4.22
N ALA A 348 -8.08 -16.05 -4.80
CA ALA A 348 -8.11 -16.28 -6.23
C ALA A 348 -8.97 -17.51 -6.50
N GLU A 349 -9.45 -17.66 -7.74
CA GLU A 349 -10.25 -18.83 -8.15
C GLU A 349 -9.43 -19.74 -9.07
N PRO A 350 -9.52 -21.09 -8.94
CA PRO A 350 -8.93 -21.99 -9.91
C PRO A 350 -9.40 -21.66 -11.34
N GLY A 351 -8.46 -21.54 -12.27
CA GLY A 351 -8.69 -21.13 -13.65
C GLY A 351 -8.54 -19.63 -13.90
N GLN A 352 -8.62 -18.79 -12.87
CA GLN A 352 -8.49 -17.33 -12.97
C GLN A 352 -7.13 -16.93 -13.56
N ILE A 353 -7.13 -15.86 -14.37
CA ILE A 353 -5.91 -15.23 -14.89
C ILE A 353 -5.54 -14.06 -13.99
N VAL A 354 -4.31 -14.05 -13.50
CA VAL A 354 -3.81 -13.08 -12.53
C VAL A 354 -2.42 -12.58 -12.90
N ARG A 355 -2.08 -11.40 -12.38
CA ARG A 355 -0.77 -10.75 -12.53
C ARG A 355 -0.47 -9.98 -11.24
N PHE A 356 0.82 -9.86 -10.89
CA PHE A 356 1.22 -9.09 -9.69
C PHE A 356 1.31 -7.58 -9.94
N GLY A 357 1.60 -7.16 -11.17
CA GLY A 357 1.68 -5.75 -11.56
C GLY A 357 2.93 -4.99 -11.09
N SER A 358 3.74 -5.56 -10.20
CA SER A 358 5.06 -5.04 -9.87
C SER A 358 6.11 -6.13 -9.99
N TYR A 359 7.38 -5.73 -9.95
CA TYR A 359 8.43 -6.69 -9.66
C TYR A 359 8.12 -7.39 -8.35
N THR A 360 8.27 -8.72 -8.36
CA THR A 360 7.84 -9.57 -7.26
C THR A 360 9.01 -10.45 -6.85
N SER A 361 9.57 -10.17 -5.67
CA SER A 361 10.64 -10.99 -5.08
C SER A 361 10.07 -12.33 -4.62
N THR A 362 10.76 -13.40 -4.99
CA THR A 362 10.41 -14.79 -4.64
C THR A 362 11.68 -15.55 -4.29
N THR A 363 11.54 -16.71 -3.68
CA THR A 363 12.65 -17.58 -3.29
C THR A 363 12.57 -18.90 -4.04
N GLY A 364 13.70 -19.38 -4.57
CA GLY A 364 13.84 -20.77 -5.05
C GLY A 364 14.05 -21.78 -3.90
N ASN A 365 14.30 -21.30 -2.69
CA ASN A 365 14.58 -22.11 -1.51
C ASN A 365 13.27 -22.53 -0.82
N ILE A 366 12.91 -23.81 -0.95
CA ILE A 366 11.70 -24.37 -0.33
C ILE A 366 11.70 -24.23 1.19
N THR A 367 12.88 -24.26 1.84
CA THR A 367 12.98 -24.14 3.31
C THR A 367 12.50 -22.76 3.79
N VAL A 368 12.84 -21.70 3.05
CA VAL A 368 12.36 -20.33 3.36
C VAL A 368 10.82 -20.27 3.25
N ALA A 369 10.25 -20.99 2.28
CA ALA A 369 8.82 -21.11 2.11
C ALA A 369 8.16 -21.90 3.26
N GLU A 370 8.74 -23.02 3.66
CA GLU A 370 8.26 -23.83 4.80
C GLU A 370 8.32 -23.07 6.13
N ASP A 371 9.39 -22.32 6.36
CA ASP A 371 9.54 -21.50 7.57
C ASP A 371 8.55 -20.33 7.59
N PHE A 372 8.24 -19.75 6.42
CA PHE A 372 7.14 -18.79 6.31
C PHE A 372 5.79 -19.42 6.72
N GLN A 373 5.49 -20.65 6.26
CA GLN A 373 4.23 -21.32 6.61
C GLN A 373 4.10 -21.59 8.10
N LYS A 374 5.20 -21.94 8.79
CA LYS A 374 5.18 -22.20 10.23
C LYS A 374 4.91 -20.94 11.05
N ASN A 375 5.31 -19.77 10.54
CA ASN A 375 5.38 -18.52 11.30
C ASN A 375 4.35 -17.47 10.84
N SER A 376 3.57 -17.72 9.78
CA SER A 376 2.62 -16.76 9.23
C SER A 376 1.26 -17.38 8.97
N THR A 377 0.22 -16.55 9.13
CA THR A 377 -1.18 -16.88 8.79
C THR A 377 -1.62 -16.26 7.46
N GLY A 378 -0.71 -15.58 6.76
CA GLY A 378 -0.95 -14.98 5.45
C GLY A 378 -0.88 -16.00 4.32
N SER A 379 -0.90 -15.52 3.07
CA SER A 379 -0.89 -16.40 1.90
C SER A 379 0.53 -16.75 1.45
N GLN A 380 0.71 -18.00 1.07
CA GLN A 380 1.89 -18.45 0.34
C GLN A 380 1.55 -18.70 -1.13
N PHE A 381 2.34 -18.13 -2.02
CA PHE A 381 2.28 -18.44 -3.44
C PHE A 381 3.31 -19.52 -3.78
N VAL A 382 2.87 -20.50 -4.55
CA VAL A 382 3.72 -21.49 -5.21
C VAL A 382 3.61 -21.23 -6.71
N ILE A 383 4.69 -20.78 -7.32
CA ILE A 383 4.65 -20.15 -8.65
C ILE A 383 5.57 -20.93 -9.58
N VAL A 384 5.02 -21.42 -10.69
CA VAL A 384 5.80 -21.88 -11.84
C VAL A 384 6.01 -20.68 -12.76
N THR A 385 7.20 -20.08 -12.70
CA THR A 385 7.60 -18.96 -13.57
C THR A 385 8.42 -19.46 -14.75
N LYS A 386 8.30 -18.78 -15.89
CA LYS A 386 9.13 -19.01 -17.08
C LYS A 386 10.06 -17.87 -17.42
N ILE A 387 9.77 -16.66 -16.93
CA ILE A 387 10.59 -15.47 -17.19
C ILE A 387 11.16 -14.80 -15.93
N GLY A 388 11.00 -15.44 -14.77
CA GLY A 388 11.67 -15.05 -13.53
C GLY A 388 13.18 -15.27 -13.59
N ALA A 389 13.95 -14.27 -13.17
CA ALA A 389 15.41 -14.30 -13.21
C ALA A 389 15.99 -14.54 -11.81
N SER A 390 16.90 -15.51 -11.67
CA SER A 390 17.64 -15.69 -10.40
C SER A 390 18.65 -14.57 -10.24
N ILE A 391 18.40 -13.73 -9.24
CA ILE A 391 19.29 -12.63 -8.86
C ILE A 391 20.09 -12.96 -7.61
N LYS A 392 20.08 -14.22 -7.17
CA LYS A 392 20.81 -14.76 -6.01
C LYS A 392 22.22 -14.17 -5.82
N MET A 393 22.99 -14.10 -6.90
CA MET A 393 24.39 -13.65 -6.88
C MET A 393 24.56 -12.13 -6.68
N LEU A 394 23.50 -11.37 -6.88
CA LEU A 394 23.46 -9.91 -6.79
C LEU A 394 22.55 -9.43 -5.66
N SER A 395 21.80 -10.35 -5.03
CA SER A 395 20.93 -10.06 -3.90
C SER A 395 21.73 -9.77 -2.64
N ALA A 396 21.12 -9.03 -1.73
CA ALA A 396 21.67 -8.83 -0.40
C ALA A 396 21.72 -10.10 0.45
N PHE A 397 20.91 -11.10 0.11
CA PHE A 397 20.77 -12.35 0.86
C PHE A 397 20.86 -13.55 -0.10
N PRO A 398 22.07 -13.94 -0.56
CA PRO A 398 22.25 -15.05 -1.49
C PRO A 398 21.68 -16.39 -0.99
N GLU A 399 21.59 -16.59 0.31
CA GLU A 399 21.00 -17.76 0.96
C GLU A 399 19.49 -17.92 0.70
N GLU A 400 18.80 -16.82 0.39
CA GLU A 400 17.37 -16.84 0.07
C GLU A 400 17.09 -17.35 -1.35
N ASP A 401 18.12 -17.58 -2.18
CA ASP A 401 17.95 -17.98 -3.59
C ASP A 401 16.92 -17.10 -4.31
N GLU A 402 17.11 -15.79 -4.23
CA GLU A 402 16.13 -14.83 -4.72
C GLU A 402 15.95 -14.93 -6.24
N VAL A 403 14.70 -15.10 -6.64
CA VAL A 403 14.23 -15.05 -8.03
C VAL A 403 13.28 -13.88 -8.15
N LEU A 404 13.58 -12.99 -9.10
CA LEU A 404 12.78 -11.80 -9.34
C LEU A 404 11.83 -12.02 -10.52
N LEU A 405 10.53 -11.87 -10.26
CA LEU A 405 9.49 -12.00 -11.28
C LEU A 405 9.18 -10.62 -11.88
N PRO A 406 9.13 -10.49 -13.21
CA PRO A 406 8.81 -9.22 -13.86
C PRO A 406 7.31 -8.90 -13.78
N PRO A 407 6.93 -7.61 -13.85
CA PRO A 407 5.55 -7.15 -13.65
C PRO A 407 4.57 -7.61 -14.72
N HIS A 408 5.05 -8.00 -15.91
CA HIS A 408 4.25 -8.38 -17.06
C HIS A 408 4.04 -9.89 -17.19
N GLU A 409 4.58 -10.73 -16.28
CA GLU A 409 4.30 -12.15 -16.31
C GLU A 409 2.85 -12.45 -15.89
N VAL A 410 2.17 -13.25 -16.71
CA VAL A 410 0.74 -13.58 -16.53
C VAL A 410 0.63 -15.02 -16.07
N TYR A 411 -0.20 -15.25 -15.06
CA TYR A 411 -0.35 -16.55 -14.43
C TYR A 411 -1.79 -17.04 -14.49
N ARG A 412 -1.95 -18.35 -14.67
CA ARG A 412 -3.19 -19.04 -14.39
C ARG A 412 -3.14 -19.61 -12.99
N VAL A 413 -4.19 -19.38 -12.21
CA VAL A 413 -4.39 -20.01 -10.91
C VAL A 413 -4.72 -21.48 -11.15
N HIS A 414 -3.84 -22.36 -10.75
CA HIS A 414 -4.03 -23.80 -10.94
C HIS A 414 -4.84 -24.41 -9.79
N ARG A 415 -4.56 -23.96 -8.56
CA ARG A 415 -5.12 -24.53 -7.33
C ARG A 415 -5.06 -23.50 -6.20
N VAL A 416 -6.03 -23.55 -5.30
CA VAL A 416 -6.04 -22.76 -4.06
C VAL A 416 -6.33 -23.71 -2.89
N GLU A 417 -5.67 -23.47 -1.77
CA GLU A 417 -5.88 -24.17 -0.51
C GLU A 417 -6.07 -23.14 0.61
N ASP A 418 -6.99 -23.39 1.54
CA ASP A 418 -7.35 -22.40 2.56
C ASP A 418 -6.62 -22.57 3.89
N ALA A 419 -6.11 -23.78 4.18
CA ALA A 419 -5.49 -24.11 5.45
C ALA A 419 -4.33 -25.13 5.27
N PRO A 420 -3.06 -24.66 5.17
CA PRO A 420 -2.63 -23.26 5.14
C PRO A 420 -3.01 -22.56 3.82
N SER A 421 -3.16 -21.23 3.86
CA SER A 421 -3.50 -20.44 2.66
C SER A 421 -2.40 -20.54 1.62
N ARG A 422 -2.66 -21.29 0.54
CA ARG A 422 -1.73 -21.47 -0.59
C ARG A 422 -2.41 -21.21 -1.92
N ILE A 423 -1.74 -20.46 -2.78
CA ILE A 423 -2.18 -20.18 -4.15
C ILE A 423 -1.12 -20.69 -5.12
N PHE A 424 -1.52 -21.61 -5.99
CA PHE A 424 -0.65 -22.23 -6.99
C PHE A 424 -0.84 -21.53 -8.33
N LEU A 425 0.23 -20.93 -8.83
CA LEU A 425 0.25 -20.13 -10.05
C LEU A 425 1.12 -20.81 -11.09
N THR A 426 0.70 -20.79 -12.36
CA THR A 426 1.50 -21.28 -13.49
C THR A 426 1.54 -20.23 -14.58
N SER A 427 2.75 -19.89 -15.02
CA SER A 427 2.98 -18.94 -16.13
C SER A 427 2.20 -19.37 -17.37
N CYS A 428 1.52 -18.43 -18.01
CA CYS A 428 0.77 -18.66 -19.23
C CYS A 428 1.66 -18.63 -20.49
N PHE A 429 2.95 -18.34 -20.36
CA PHE A 429 3.86 -18.25 -21.49
C PHE A 429 4.35 -19.62 -21.97
N ASP A 430 4.48 -19.76 -23.28
CA ASP A 430 5.12 -20.91 -23.91
C ASP A 430 6.61 -20.65 -24.15
N ASP A 431 7.35 -21.68 -24.57
CA ASP A 431 8.79 -21.56 -24.79
C ASP A 431 9.13 -20.68 -25.99
N THR A 432 8.19 -20.53 -26.94
CA THR A 432 8.35 -19.65 -28.11
C THR A 432 8.34 -18.20 -27.68
N PHE A 433 7.44 -17.82 -26.77
CA PHE A 433 7.43 -16.50 -26.15
C PHE A 433 8.73 -16.24 -25.39
N VAL A 434 9.18 -17.19 -24.56
CA VAL A 434 10.40 -17.05 -23.76
C VAL A 434 11.63 -16.85 -24.65
N ASP A 435 11.74 -17.61 -25.73
CA ASP A 435 12.86 -17.51 -26.69
C ASP A 435 12.89 -16.15 -27.39
N LYS A 436 11.75 -15.54 -27.70
CA LYS A 436 11.69 -14.15 -28.19
C LYS A 436 12.06 -13.16 -27.10
N TYR A 437 11.48 -13.32 -25.91
CA TYR A 437 11.65 -12.42 -24.77
C TYR A 437 13.12 -12.22 -24.42
N VAL A 438 13.91 -13.31 -24.39
CA VAL A 438 15.33 -13.26 -24.02
C VAL A 438 16.22 -12.60 -25.09
N VAL A 439 15.77 -12.44 -26.34
CA VAL A 439 16.58 -11.86 -27.42
C VAL A 439 16.52 -10.34 -27.41
N ASP A 440 15.33 -9.75 -27.51
CA ASP A 440 15.18 -8.30 -27.67
C ASP A 440 14.17 -7.66 -26.72
N GLY A 441 13.44 -8.41 -25.90
CA GLY A 441 12.46 -7.88 -24.94
C GLY A 441 11.23 -7.19 -25.53
N ASN A 442 11.03 -7.15 -26.86
CA ASN A 442 9.81 -6.60 -27.50
C ASN A 442 8.55 -7.43 -27.20
N ALA A 443 8.72 -8.62 -26.63
CA ALA A 443 7.64 -9.51 -26.25
C ALA A 443 6.75 -8.95 -25.10
N VAL A 444 7.09 -7.83 -24.47
CA VAL A 444 6.21 -7.19 -23.45
C VAL A 444 4.84 -6.82 -24.04
N ASN A 445 4.79 -6.33 -25.29
CA ASN A 445 3.52 -6.06 -25.97
C ASN A 445 2.74 -7.34 -26.28
N GLU A 446 3.45 -8.42 -26.65
CA GLU A 446 2.85 -9.75 -26.83
C GLU A 446 2.29 -10.31 -25.51
N ALA A 447 2.94 -10.05 -24.37
CA ALA A 447 2.45 -10.44 -23.05
C ALA A 447 1.15 -9.71 -22.67
N VAL A 448 1.06 -8.41 -22.96
CA VAL A 448 -0.16 -7.62 -22.74
C VAL A 448 -1.29 -8.12 -23.64
N ALA A 449 -1.01 -8.39 -24.91
CA ALA A 449 -1.99 -8.95 -25.84
C ALA A 449 -2.46 -10.35 -25.40
N LEU A 450 -1.56 -11.20 -24.90
CA LEU A 450 -1.90 -12.51 -24.37
C LEU A 450 -2.80 -12.40 -23.14
N ALA A 451 -2.50 -11.49 -22.20
CA ALA A 451 -3.34 -11.25 -21.02
C ALA A 451 -4.79 -10.94 -21.43
N LYS A 452 -4.96 -10.01 -22.39
CA LYS A 452 -6.27 -9.62 -22.91
C LYS A 452 -7.01 -10.80 -23.56
N LYS A 453 -6.32 -11.58 -24.39
CA LYS A 453 -6.90 -12.76 -25.07
C LYS A 453 -7.33 -13.85 -24.09
N LEU A 454 -6.63 -14.02 -22.97
CA LEU A 454 -6.95 -15.07 -21.99
C LEU A 454 -8.13 -14.71 -21.08
N THR A 455 -8.59 -13.45 -21.11
CA THR A 455 -9.69 -12.93 -20.31
C THR A 455 -10.95 -12.60 -21.12
N GLU A 456 -10.86 -12.63 -22.45
CA GLU A 456 -11.99 -12.67 -23.40
C GLU A 456 -12.46 -14.11 -23.60
#